data_AF-A0AA41FXN7-F1
#
_entry.id   AF-A0AA41FXN7-F1
#
_cell.length_a   1.000
_cell.length_b   1.000
_cell.length_c   1.000
_cell.angle_alpha   90.00
_cell.angle_beta   90.00
_cell.angle_gamma   90.00
#
_symmetry.space_group_name_H-M   'P 1'
#
loop_
_entity.id
_entity.type
_entity.pdbx_description
1 polymer ?
#
loop_
_entity_poly.entity_id
_entity_poly.type
_entity_poly.pdbx_seq_one_letter_code
_entity_poly.pdbx_strand_id
1 'polypeptide(L)'
;MSEADVVLWTAVLVATIGDILLTLTGLTAGLQEGNVVVRAMLAEFGVAGFWLVKFGAMLWLVAGWRALDERKATAFLAVFAVVTLAVVAHNSLVILQHRGLLVLAGPF
;
A
#
# COMPACT_ATOMS: atom_id res chain seq x y z
N MET A 1 23.06 7.05 1.25
CA MET A 1 21.81 6.61 1.89
C MET A 1 21.93 6.96 3.35
N SER A 2 21.08 7.86 3.82
CA SER A 2 21.10 8.32 5.20
C SER A 2 20.42 7.31 6.14
N GLU A 3 20.62 7.46 7.46
CA GLU A 3 19.87 6.67 8.46
C GLU A 3 18.36 6.88 8.33
N ALA A 4 17.94 8.12 8.03
CA ALA A 4 16.53 8.43 7.76
C ALA A 4 16.00 7.65 6.54
N ASP A 5 16.77 7.53 5.46
CA ASP A 5 16.35 6.74 4.30
C ASP A 5 16.21 5.25 4.66
N VAL A 6 17.08 4.71 5.51
CA VAL A 6 16.98 3.31 5.99
C VAL A 6 15.66 3.09 6.73
N VAL A 7 15.34 3.97 7.67
CA VAL A 7 14.09 3.90 8.45
C VAL A 7 12.88 4.03 7.53
N LEU A 8 12.89 4.98 6.61
CA LEU A 8 11.79 5.20 5.67
C LEU A 8 11.61 4.01 4.72
N TRP A 9 12.68 3.47 4.15
CA TRP A 9 12.62 2.27 3.32
C TRP A 9 12.07 1.08 4.10
N THR A 10 12.51 0.90 5.36
CA THR A 10 12.00 -0.17 6.22
C THR A 10 10.50 -0.01 6.45
N ALA A 11 10.03 1.21 6.78
CA ALA A 11 8.62 1.49 6.96
C ALA A 11 7.81 1.22 5.68
N VAL A 12 8.32 1.64 4.51
CA VAL A 12 7.68 1.38 3.22
C VAL A 12 7.59 -0.12 2.93
N LEU A 13 8.65 -0.88 3.14
CA LEU A 13 8.65 -2.32 2.87
C LEU A 13 7.69 -3.07 3.79
N VAL A 14 7.72 -2.77 5.09
CA VAL A 14 6.80 -3.37 6.06
C VAL A 14 5.35 -3.01 5.74
N ALA A 15 5.08 -1.74 5.44
CA ALA A 15 3.74 -1.29 5.07
C ALA A 15 3.28 -1.92 3.75
N THR A 16 4.16 -2.06 2.75
CA THR A 16 3.84 -2.73 1.47
C THR A 16 3.47 -4.19 1.70
N ILE A 17 4.18 -4.91 2.56
CA ILE A 17 3.84 -6.29 2.92
C ILE A 17 2.48 -6.33 3.61
N GLY A 18 2.26 -5.45 4.60
CA GLY A 18 0.97 -5.34 5.29
C GLY A 18 -0.18 -5.07 4.33
N ASP A 19 0.00 -4.12 3.42
CA ASP A 19 -0.98 -3.76 2.39
C ASP A 19 -1.30 -4.95 1.48
N ILE A 20 -0.27 -5.70 1.04
CA ILE A 20 -0.46 -6.92 0.26
C ILE A 20 -1.30 -7.95 1.01
N LEU A 21 -0.94 -8.23 2.26
CA LEU A 21 -1.65 -9.22 3.08
C LEU A 21 -3.09 -8.80 3.35
N LEU A 22 -3.33 -7.51 3.62
CA LEU A 22 -4.66 -6.98 3.85
C LEU A 22 -5.50 -7.02 2.59
N THR A 23 -4.98 -6.61 1.42
CA THR A 23 -5.72 -6.73 0.16
C THR A 23 -6.10 -8.19 -0.13
N LEU A 24 -5.16 -9.14 -0.02
CA LEU A 24 -5.45 -10.56 -0.24
C LEU A 24 -6.46 -11.10 0.79
N THR A 25 -6.38 -10.66 2.03
CA THR A 25 -7.36 -11.01 3.07
C THR A 25 -8.74 -10.44 2.77
N GLY A 26 -8.82 -9.19 2.30
CA GLY A 26 -10.07 -8.56 1.90
C GLY A 26 -10.72 -9.29 0.72
N LEU A 27 -9.93 -9.62 -0.30
CA LEU A 27 -10.39 -10.36 -1.48
C LEU A 27 -10.93 -11.74 -1.10
N THR A 28 -10.24 -12.47 -0.23
CA THR A 28 -10.72 -13.79 0.27
C THR A 28 -11.96 -13.68 1.17
N ALA A 29 -12.17 -12.52 1.81
CA ALA A 29 -13.37 -12.20 2.58
C ALA A 29 -14.54 -11.65 1.73
N GLY A 30 -14.39 -11.60 0.40
CA GLY A 30 -15.41 -11.12 -0.54
C GLY A 30 -15.49 -9.60 -0.70
N LEU A 31 -14.54 -8.84 -0.12
CA LEU A 31 -14.44 -7.40 -0.35
C LEU A 31 -13.89 -7.11 -1.75
N GLN A 32 -14.39 -6.03 -2.36
CA GLN A 32 -13.88 -5.55 -3.64
C GLN A 32 -12.76 -4.54 -3.43
N GLU A 33 -11.81 -4.52 -4.35
CA GLU A 33 -10.71 -3.57 -4.34
C GLU A 33 -11.20 -2.16 -4.73
N GLY A 34 -10.94 -1.17 -3.85
CA GLY A 34 -11.34 0.21 -4.06
C GLY A 34 -10.51 0.91 -5.14
N ASN A 35 -9.23 0.55 -5.25
CA ASN A 35 -8.34 1.13 -6.25
C ASN A 35 -8.71 0.65 -7.67
N VAL A 36 -9.14 1.59 -8.53
CA VAL A 36 -9.56 1.32 -9.92
C VAL A 36 -8.50 0.58 -10.75
N VAL A 37 -7.22 0.91 -10.59
CA VAL A 37 -6.12 0.29 -11.34
C VAL A 37 -5.92 -1.15 -10.87
N VAL A 38 -5.84 -1.36 -9.56
CA VAL A 38 -5.66 -2.70 -8.99
C VAL A 38 -6.86 -3.58 -9.31
N ARG A 39 -8.08 -3.04 -9.22
CA ARG A 39 -9.32 -3.75 -9.59
C ARG A 39 -9.34 -4.16 -11.06
N ALA A 40 -8.95 -3.26 -11.98
CA ALA A 40 -8.87 -3.58 -13.40
C ALA A 40 -7.83 -4.69 -13.68
N MET A 41 -6.64 -4.58 -13.08
CA MET A 41 -5.58 -5.58 -13.25
C MET A 41 -5.93 -6.92 -12.62
N LEU A 42 -6.64 -6.93 -11.49
CA LEU A 42 -7.21 -8.15 -10.90
C LEU A 42 -8.26 -8.79 -11.82
N ALA A 43 -9.11 -7.99 -12.46
CA ALA A 43 -10.13 -8.51 -13.37
C ALA A 43 -9.52 -9.11 -14.65
N GLU A 44 -8.44 -8.51 -15.17
CA GLU A 44 -7.82 -8.93 -16.43
C GLU A 44 -6.78 -10.06 -16.24
N PHE A 45 -5.98 -9.99 -15.18
CA PHE A 45 -4.84 -10.88 -14.97
C PHE A 45 -4.89 -11.64 -13.63
N GLY A 46 -5.96 -11.52 -12.86
CA GLY A 46 -6.07 -12.14 -11.54
C GLY A 46 -4.99 -11.63 -10.57
N VAL A 47 -4.55 -12.51 -9.67
CA VAL A 47 -3.52 -12.21 -8.67
C VAL A 47 -2.19 -11.79 -9.32
N ALA A 48 -1.89 -12.24 -10.54
CA ALA A 48 -0.70 -11.80 -11.27
C ALA A 48 -0.75 -10.29 -11.60
N GLY A 49 -1.92 -9.77 -11.98
CA GLY A 49 -2.12 -8.33 -12.21
C GLY A 49 -1.92 -7.50 -10.96
N PHE A 50 -2.39 -7.99 -9.82
CA PHE A 50 -2.11 -7.37 -8.52
C PHE A 50 -0.60 -7.27 -8.23
N TRP A 51 0.14 -8.37 -8.41
CA TRP A 51 1.60 -8.37 -8.23
C TRP A 51 2.31 -7.43 -9.21
N LEU A 52 1.85 -7.36 -10.46
CA LEU A 52 2.39 -6.45 -11.46
C LEU A 52 2.26 -4.99 -11.03
N VAL A 53 1.10 -4.59 -10.47
CA VAL A 53 0.91 -3.23 -9.95
C VAL A 53 1.83 -2.95 -8.76
N LYS A 54 1.94 -3.86 -7.79
CA LYS A 54 2.82 -3.68 -6.62
C LYS A 54 4.29 -3.59 -7.04
N PHE A 55 4.72 -4.47 -7.93
CA PHE A 55 6.08 -4.46 -8.45
C PHE A 55 6.38 -3.19 -9.25
N GLY A 56 5.46 -2.79 -10.15
CA GLY A 56 5.59 -1.55 -10.92
C GLY A 56 5.68 -0.31 -10.03
N ALA A 57 4.85 -0.23 -8.98
CA ALA A 57 4.91 0.85 -8.00
C ALA A 57 6.25 0.88 -7.24
N MET A 58 6.78 -0.29 -6.85
CA MET A 58 8.08 -0.39 -6.19
C MET A 58 9.23 0.04 -7.11
N LEU A 59 9.23 -0.40 -8.36
CA LEU A 59 10.22 0.04 -9.35
C LEU A 59 10.16 1.56 -9.56
N TRP A 60 8.96 2.11 -9.69
CA TRP A 60 8.76 3.55 -9.81
C TRP A 60 9.29 4.31 -8.60
N LEU A 61 9.04 3.81 -7.38
CA LEU A 61 9.56 4.39 -6.14
C LEU A 61 11.09 4.38 -6.11
N VAL A 62 11.72 3.22 -6.40
CA VAL A 62 13.18 3.09 -6.43
C VAL A 62 13.80 4.03 -7.47
N ALA A 63 13.22 4.10 -8.67
CA ALA A 63 13.69 4.98 -9.73
C ALA A 63 13.54 6.46 -9.35
N GLY A 64 12.38 6.84 -8.81
CA GLY A 64 12.11 8.21 -8.35
C GLY A 64 13.06 8.63 -7.24
N TRP A 65 13.26 7.78 -6.23
CA TRP A 65 14.20 8.04 -5.14
C TRP A 65 15.65 8.20 -5.65
N ARG A 66 16.09 7.34 -6.58
CA ARG A 66 17.43 7.40 -7.18
C ARG A 66 17.68 8.64 -8.05
N ALA A 67 16.64 9.21 -8.63
CA ALA A 67 16.74 10.35 -9.54
C ALA A 67 16.77 11.71 -8.81
N LEU A 68 16.58 11.73 -7.49
CA LEU A 68 16.44 12.96 -6.70
C LEU A 68 17.70 13.28 -5.89
N ASP A 69 17.95 14.57 -5.68
CA ASP A 69 18.92 15.05 -4.69
C ASP A 69 18.54 14.57 -3.29
N GLU A 70 19.52 14.36 -2.40
CA GLU A 70 19.34 13.73 -1.08
C GLU A 70 18.14 14.26 -0.28
N ARG A 71 18.00 15.58 -0.10
CA ARG A 71 16.87 16.17 0.64
C ARG A 71 15.51 15.87 0.00
N LYS A 72 15.44 15.92 -1.33
CA LYS A 72 14.22 15.63 -2.09
C LYS A 72 13.90 14.14 -2.06
N ALA A 73 14.93 13.29 -2.13
CA ALA A 73 14.82 11.84 -2.05
C ALA A 73 14.26 11.39 -0.71
N THR A 74 14.76 11.95 0.41
CA THR A 74 14.22 11.68 1.75
C THR A 74 12.79 12.19 1.90
N ALA A 75 12.47 13.40 1.43
CA ALA A 75 11.11 13.93 1.47
C ALA A 75 10.12 13.08 0.64
N PHE A 76 10.56 12.63 -0.53
CA PHE A 76 9.80 11.74 -1.41
C PHE A 76 9.50 10.40 -0.72
N LEU A 77 10.50 9.77 -0.09
CA LEU A 77 10.30 8.55 0.69
C LEU A 77 9.38 8.78 1.89
N ALA A 78 9.50 9.91 2.58
CA ALA A 78 8.66 10.23 3.74
C ALA A 78 7.19 10.34 3.36
N VAL A 79 6.88 11.05 2.27
CA VAL A 79 5.51 11.14 1.73
C VAL A 79 4.99 9.76 1.34
N PHE A 80 5.80 8.97 0.64
CA PHE A 80 5.40 7.62 0.23
C PHE A 80 5.13 6.71 1.43
N ALA A 81 5.98 6.76 2.46
CA ALA A 81 5.82 6.01 3.70
C ALA A 81 4.50 6.36 4.40
N VAL A 82 4.21 7.67 4.55
CA VAL A 82 2.97 8.14 5.18
C VAL A 82 1.74 7.63 4.43
N VAL A 83 1.71 7.77 3.10
CA VAL A 83 0.59 7.31 2.28
C VAL A 83 0.42 5.80 2.37
N THR A 84 1.51 5.04 2.29
CA THR A 84 1.45 3.56 2.36
C THR A 84 0.95 3.10 3.73
N LEU A 85 1.41 3.72 4.82
CA LEU A 85 0.92 3.43 6.16
C LEU A 85 -0.57 3.79 6.34
N ALA A 86 -1.01 4.91 5.77
CA ALA A 86 -2.42 5.30 5.80
C ALA A 86 -3.31 4.28 5.06
N VAL A 87 -2.86 3.76 3.92
CA VAL A 87 -3.57 2.69 3.19
C VAL A 87 -3.64 1.41 4.01
N VAL A 88 -2.55 0.97 4.64
CA VAL A 88 -2.55 -0.19 5.55
C VAL A 88 -3.54 0.00 6.69
N ALA A 89 -3.55 1.17 7.31
CA ALA A 89 -4.49 1.50 8.38
C ALA A 89 -5.95 1.45 7.87
N HIS A 90 -6.21 2.06 6.71
CA HIS A 90 -7.54 2.05 6.09
C HIS A 90 -8.02 0.62 5.79
N ASN A 91 -7.19 -0.20 5.12
CA ASN A 91 -7.53 -1.58 4.78
C ASN A 91 -7.78 -2.42 6.05
N SER A 92 -7.01 -2.18 7.11
CA SER A 92 -7.21 -2.84 8.41
C SER A 92 -8.57 -2.47 9.00
N LEU A 93 -8.94 -1.18 8.99
CA LEU A 93 -10.24 -0.72 9.49
C LEU A 93 -11.40 -1.35 8.72
N VAL A 94 -11.33 -1.34 7.39
CA VAL A 94 -12.36 -1.94 6.53
C VAL A 94 -12.55 -3.43 6.84
N ILE A 95 -11.44 -4.19 7.00
CA ILE A 95 -11.53 -5.62 7.33
C ILE A 95 -12.09 -5.84 8.73
N LEU A 96 -11.67 -5.04 9.72
CA LEU A 96 -12.17 -5.16 11.10
C LEU A 96 -13.67 -4.83 11.19
N GLN A 97 -14.15 -3.85 10.43
CA GLN A 97 -15.57 -3.53 10.30
C GLN A 97 -16.34 -4.66 9.62
N HIS A 98 -15.83 -5.17 8.49
CA HIS A 98 -16.44 -6.30 7.77
C HIS A 98 -16.57 -7.56 8.63
N ARG A 99 -15.62 -7.77 9.55
CA ARG A 99 -15.65 -8.87 10.52
C ARG A 99 -16.50 -8.58 11.78
N GLY A 100 -17.10 -7.40 11.89
CA GLY A 100 -17.89 -6.99 13.06
C GLY A 100 -17.07 -6.76 14.34
N LEU A 101 -15.74 -6.64 14.22
CA LEU A 101 -14.81 -6.44 15.34
C LEU A 101 -14.63 -4.96 15.70
N LEU A 102 -15.02 -4.07 14.80
CA LEU A 102 -15.01 -2.62 14.98
C LEU A 102 -16.32 -2.03 14.48
N VAL A 103 -17.06 -1.36 15.35
CA VAL A 103 -18.22 -0.55 14.97
C VAL A 103 -17.80 0.91 15.11
N LEU A 104 -17.42 1.53 14.00
CA LEU A 104 -17.24 2.99 13.98
C LEU A 104 -18.62 3.62 13.85
N ALA A 105 -18.96 4.54 14.75
CA ALA A 105 -20.19 5.30 14.67
C ALA A 105 -20.12 6.27 13.47
N GLY A 106 -20.64 5.86 12.32
CA GLY A 106 -20.72 6.72 11.14
C GLY A 106 -21.41 6.00 9.97
N PRO A 107 -22.39 6.63 9.30
CA PRO A 107 -23.06 6.04 8.15
C PRO A 107 -22.17 6.11 6.91
N PHE A 108 -22.24 5.07 6.08
CA PHE A 108 -21.98 5.15 4.65
C PHE A 108 -23.23 4.66 3.92
#